data_AF-A0A085WUK5-F1
#
_entry.id   AF-A0A085WUK5-F1
#
_cell.length_a   1.000
_cell.length_b   1.000
_cell.length_c   1.000
_cell.angle_alpha   90.00
_cell.angle_beta   90.00
_cell.angle_gamma   90.00
#
_symmetry.space_group_name_H-M   'P 1'
#
loop_
_entity.id
_entity.type
_entity.pdbx_description
1 polymer ?
#
loop_
_entity_poly.entity_id
_entity_poly.type
_entity_poly.pdbx_seq_one_letter_code
_entity_poly.pdbx_strand_id
1 'polypeptide(L)'
;MRWAALAVLAFAGCGPGHSAPEPHDRSQAALLAESRPTSPSSSLPRFEATEQVESVVSPGAHFRIHFTRSGPNAVKAADADGNGIPDAVDIVARTYDRVAAFYAGLGYLPPPEDSWLPGDFGGDGLFDVYLLDFAGRADGAFRTDGCQGAESQCSGHMLQENDFTGYSYRSYEEAVDTLASHEFFHAVQAAYHPNLGSVAVEGTAVWATERFAPALEDLEQFSSAYLDRPDRSLVVDPDGPGSFSYGSSLYFQFLSERFGDRLILSMWEESVRTPSVRWPALVDTVLRRDSGADFDRAFAEFAQWNMATGSHARPGQGYARGEGYAELTSSSKTFPVDEPSVRVAPASTRYFEVAGAQNISVSFQPTDDAETGALHLLVAVVGQDGTLQVTRADSPGALLAQVSAQGASRVLVAVVDGRHQGLGRYGRLCITDTATGSPCGGDAPSDGEDKDTGCQSAPGGWTWWLSWLVLAAGGYRPLRKRSHLEASR
;
A
#
# COMPACT_ATOMS: atom_id res chain seq x y z
N MET A 1 -17.62 25.12 54.34
CA MET A 1 -18.13 23.74 54.48
C MET A 1 -19.29 23.52 53.51
N ARG A 2 -18.98 23.05 52.30
CA ARG A 2 -19.92 22.38 51.39
C ARG A 2 -19.08 21.40 50.59
N TRP A 3 -19.38 20.12 50.76
CA TRP A 3 -18.76 18.99 50.10
C TRP A 3 -19.33 18.86 48.69
N ALA A 4 -18.47 18.70 47.68
CA ALA A 4 -18.85 18.20 46.36
C ALA A 4 -17.92 17.02 46.02
N ALA A 5 -18.55 15.89 45.75
CA ALA A 5 -17.91 14.60 45.50
C ALA A 5 -17.18 14.59 44.15
N LEU A 6 -15.95 14.08 44.14
CA LEU A 6 -15.28 13.62 42.92
C LEU A 6 -15.81 12.22 42.59
N ALA A 7 -16.44 12.08 41.43
CA ALA A 7 -16.60 10.79 40.76
C ALA A 7 -15.45 10.64 39.75
N VAL A 8 -14.60 9.65 39.99
CA VAL A 8 -13.51 9.23 39.09
C VAL A 8 -14.14 8.44 37.95
N LEU A 9 -14.05 8.97 36.73
CA LEU A 9 -14.32 8.23 35.48
C LEU A 9 -12.97 7.67 34.99
N ALA A 10 -12.81 6.37 35.12
CA ALA A 10 -11.73 5.62 34.50
C ALA A 10 -12.01 5.50 33.00
N PHE A 11 -11.24 6.21 32.17
CA PHE A 11 -11.12 5.89 30.75
C PHE A 11 -10.07 4.80 30.59
N ALA A 12 -10.48 3.67 30.01
CA ALA A 12 -9.59 2.64 29.52
C ALA A 12 -8.67 3.26 28.46
N GLY A 13 -7.37 3.17 28.70
CA GLY A 13 -6.34 3.69 27.79
C GLY A 13 -6.26 2.84 26.52
N CYS A 14 -6.63 3.45 25.40
CA CYS A 14 -6.02 3.09 24.12
C CYS A 14 -4.58 3.61 24.15
N GLY A 15 -3.62 2.72 23.91
CA GLY A 15 -2.21 3.09 23.74
C GLY A 15 -2.04 4.07 22.57
N PRO A 16 -1.00 4.92 22.59
CA PRO A 16 -0.77 5.86 21.49
C PRO A 16 -0.46 5.06 20.23
N GLY A 17 -1.34 5.15 19.25
CA GLY A 17 -1.10 4.70 17.89
C GLY A 17 0.08 5.48 17.31
N HIS A 18 1.01 4.74 16.71
CA HIS A 18 2.17 5.27 16.04
C HIS A 18 1.71 6.08 14.81
N SER A 19 2.08 7.35 14.75
CA SER A 19 2.00 8.13 13.53
C SER A 19 3.20 7.75 12.67
N ALA A 20 2.95 7.03 11.57
CA ALA A 20 3.95 6.77 10.54
C ALA A 20 4.54 8.12 10.06
N PRO A 21 5.87 8.24 9.90
CA PRO A 21 6.48 9.39 9.24
C PRO A 21 5.92 9.53 7.81
N GLU A 22 5.76 10.77 7.33
CA GLU A 22 5.26 10.99 5.97
C GLU A 22 6.36 10.76 4.93
N PRO A 23 6.19 9.82 3.97
CA PRO A 23 6.99 9.85 2.76
C PRO A 23 6.48 10.97 1.84
N HIS A 24 7.40 11.84 1.44
CA HIS A 24 7.14 12.97 0.55
C HIS A 24 6.83 12.49 -0.87
N ASP A 25 5.55 12.47 -1.22
CA ASP A 25 5.08 12.45 -2.61
C ASP A 25 5.52 13.75 -3.30
N ARG A 26 6.26 13.64 -4.41
CA ARG A 26 6.51 14.78 -5.31
C ARG A 26 5.98 14.46 -6.69
N SER A 27 4.91 15.18 -7.00
CA SER A 27 4.38 15.46 -8.32
C SER A 27 5.46 15.75 -9.37
N GLN A 28 5.24 15.18 -10.55
CA GLN A 28 5.85 15.50 -11.84
C GLN A 28 6.07 17.01 -12.05
N ALA A 29 7.29 17.48 -11.82
CA ALA A 29 7.80 18.73 -12.34
C ALA A 29 9.26 18.49 -12.72
N ALA A 30 9.63 18.89 -13.94
CA ALA A 30 10.92 18.69 -14.59
C ALA A 30 12.08 18.46 -13.61
N LEU A 31 12.75 17.30 -13.75
CA LEU A 31 14.00 16.93 -13.05
C LEU A 31 15.04 18.04 -13.22
N LEU A 32 14.96 19.07 -12.39
CA LEU A 32 16.06 19.95 -12.08
C LEU A 32 16.85 19.21 -11.01
N ALA A 33 18.14 19.01 -11.25
CA ALA A 33 19.02 18.38 -10.28
C ALA A 33 18.90 19.11 -8.94
N GLU A 34 18.36 18.44 -7.93
CA GLU A 34 18.30 18.97 -6.58
C GLU A 34 19.74 19.05 -6.06
N SER A 35 20.18 20.21 -5.59
CA SER A 35 21.55 20.32 -5.09
C SER A 35 21.73 19.45 -3.84
N ARG A 36 22.87 18.75 -3.73
CA ARG A 36 23.14 17.83 -2.63
C ARG A 36 23.22 18.51 -1.26
N PRO A 37 23.07 17.76 -0.15
CA PRO A 37 23.03 18.31 1.22
C PRO A 37 24.27 19.11 1.66
N THR A 38 25.41 18.95 0.99
CA THR A 38 26.61 19.76 1.19
C THR A 38 26.50 21.17 0.58
N SER A 39 25.54 21.39 -0.31
CA SER A 39 25.27 22.69 -0.90
C SER A 39 24.39 23.56 0.01
N PRO A 40 24.78 24.82 0.27
CA PRO A 40 23.93 25.78 0.99
C PRO A 40 22.58 26.06 0.32
N SER A 41 22.43 25.77 -0.98
CA SER A 41 21.19 25.94 -1.72
C SER A 41 20.25 24.74 -1.65
N SER A 42 20.65 23.65 -1.00
CA SER A 42 19.85 22.43 -0.88
C SER A 42 18.55 22.67 -0.13
N SER A 43 17.52 21.91 -0.47
CA SER A 43 16.34 21.77 0.38
C SER A 43 16.74 21.12 1.71
N LEU A 44 15.89 21.29 2.74
CA LEU A 44 16.08 20.59 4.01
C LEU A 44 15.59 19.13 3.87
N PRO A 45 16.20 18.17 4.59
CA PRO A 45 17.36 18.37 5.48
C PRO A 45 18.67 18.57 4.70
N ARG A 46 19.60 19.35 5.26
CA ARG A 46 20.94 19.62 4.72
C ARG A 46 21.91 19.99 5.84
N PHE A 47 23.21 19.98 5.55
CA PHE A 47 24.19 20.53 6.46
C PHE A 47 24.06 22.06 6.54
N GLU A 48 24.29 22.59 7.74
CA GLU A 48 24.39 24.03 7.96
C GLU A 48 25.71 24.55 7.42
N ALA A 49 25.72 25.79 6.93
CA ALA A 49 26.91 26.41 6.33
C ALA A 49 28.10 26.54 7.31
N THR A 50 27.84 26.41 8.61
CA THR A 50 28.86 26.46 9.68
C THR A 50 29.39 25.08 10.07
N GLU A 51 28.78 24.00 9.60
CA GLU A 51 29.22 22.64 9.93
C GLU A 51 30.42 22.24 9.06
N GLN A 52 31.40 21.59 9.70
CA GLN A 52 32.50 20.97 8.99
C GLN A 52 32.07 19.56 8.58
N VAL A 53 31.78 19.37 7.29
CA VAL A 53 31.42 18.06 6.74
C VAL A 53 32.69 17.24 6.53
N GLU A 54 32.70 16.04 7.11
CA GLU A 54 33.68 14.98 6.90
C GLU A 54 33.06 13.88 6.03
N SER A 55 33.90 13.06 5.39
CA SER A 55 33.41 11.84 4.74
C SER A 55 34.38 10.68 4.88
N VAL A 56 33.84 9.47 4.82
CA VAL A 56 34.58 8.20 4.81
C VAL A 56 34.08 7.31 3.67
N VAL A 57 35.00 6.55 3.06
CA VAL A 57 34.65 5.54 2.05
C VAL A 57 34.34 4.23 2.77
N SER A 58 33.26 3.56 2.39
CA SER A 58 32.89 2.28 2.98
C SER A 58 33.98 1.22 2.77
N PRO A 59 34.10 0.21 3.66
CA PRO A 59 35.09 -0.86 3.51
C PRO A 59 35.02 -1.60 2.16
N GLY A 60 33.82 -1.74 1.59
CA GLY A 60 33.58 -2.32 0.27
C GLY A 60 33.90 -1.39 -0.91
N ALA A 61 34.24 -0.12 -0.64
CA ALA A 61 34.53 0.91 -1.63
C ALA A 61 33.39 1.12 -2.65
N HIS A 62 32.15 1.08 -2.16
CA HIS A 62 30.93 1.34 -2.95
C HIS A 62 30.23 2.63 -2.51
N PHE A 63 30.45 3.08 -1.28
CA PHE A 63 29.74 4.21 -0.70
C PHE A 63 30.69 5.26 -0.15
N ARG A 64 30.24 6.52 -0.19
CA ARG A 64 30.83 7.63 0.56
C ARG A 64 29.82 8.13 1.59
N ILE A 65 30.18 8.02 2.86
CA ILE A 65 29.32 8.45 3.98
C ILE A 65 29.76 9.85 4.42
N HIS A 66 28.86 10.83 4.34
CA HIS A 66 29.08 12.21 4.76
C HIS A 66 28.43 12.47 6.12
N PHE A 67 29.17 13.12 7.01
CA PHE A 67 28.72 13.39 8.37
C PHE A 67 29.40 14.65 8.95
N THR A 68 28.92 15.12 10.10
CA THR A 68 29.59 16.14 10.91
C THR A 68 29.72 15.66 12.36
N ARG A 69 30.69 16.21 13.10
CA ARG A 69 30.90 15.92 14.53
C ARG A 69 30.32 16.99 15.46
N SER A 70 29.77 18.06 14.89
CA SER A 70 29.24 19.19 15.65
C SER A 70 28.11 19.86 14.88
N GLY A 71 27.24 20.57 15.59
CA GLY A 71 26.03 21.16 15.02
C GLY A 71 24.82 20.22 15.15
N PRO A 72 23.67 20.61 14.59
CA PRO A 72 22.44 19.82 14.64
C PRO A 72 22.60 18.45 13.94
N ASN A 73 23.38 18.36 12.86
CA ASN A 73 23.54 17.10 12.11
C ASN A 73 24.64 16.18 12.69
N ALA A 74 25.11 16.44 13.91
CA ALA A 74 26.23 15.71 14.50
C ALA A 74 25.89 14.24 14.75
N VAL A 75 26.75 13.32 14.29
CA VAL A 75 26.63 11.89 14.64
C VAL A 75 27.09 11.64 16.08
N LYS A 76 26.73 10.48 16.64
CA LYS A 76 27.23 10.04 17.96
C LYS A 76 28.75 9.95 17.94
N ALA A 77 29.42 10.64 18.86
CA ALA A 77 30.88 10.83 18.83
C ALA A 77 31.72 9.66 19.36
N ALA A 78 31.10 8.54 19.76
CA ALA A 78 31.84 7.37 20.24
C ALA A 78 32.72 6.80 19.11
N ASP A 79 33.95 6.43 19.44
CA ASP A 79 34.96 5.82 18.57
C ASP A 79 35.72 4.82 19.45
N ALA A 80 35.13 3.63 19.62
CA ALA A 80 35.61 2.66 20.61
C ALA A 80 36.89 1.93 20.15
N ASP A 81 37.10 1.81 18.84
CA ASP A 81 38.29 1.17 18.26
C ASP A 81 39.45 2.15 18.03
N GLY A 82 39.20 3.46 18.14
CA GLY A 82 40.19 4.52 18.04
C GLY A 82 40.70 4.74 16.61
N ASN A 83 39.90 4.36 15.61
CA ASN A 83 40.27 4.48 14.20
C ASN A 83 40.10 5.91 13.65
N GLY A 84 39.53 6.82 14.44
CA GLY A 84 39.29 8.21 14.10
C GLY A 84 37.95 8.46 13.41
N ILE A 85 37.13 7.44 13.19
CA ILE A 85 35.78 7.50 12.59
C ILE A 85 34.78 7.14 13.70
N PRO A 86 33.69 7.91 13.89
CA PRO A 86 32.71 7.54 14.90
C PRO A 86 32.07 6.18 14.59
N ASP A 87 31.89 5.34 15.62
CA ASP A 87 31.32 3.98 15.53
C ASP A 87 29.99 3.98 14.76
N ALA A 88 29.18 5.03 14.92
CA ALA A 88 27.91 5.22 14.21
C ALA A 88 28.08 5.28 12.69
N VAL A 89 29.07 6.04 12.20
CA VAL A 89 29.40 6.16 10.77
C VAL A 89 29.92 4.83 10.23
N ASP A 90 30.71 4.15 11.05
CA ASP A 90 31.29 2.85 10.78
C ASP A 90 30.22 1.75 10.59
N ILE A 91 29.18 1.76 11.44
CA ILE A 91 27.99 0.90 11.31
C ILE A 91 27.25 1.18 10.01
N VAL A 92 26.98 2.45 9.72
CA VAL A 92 26.32 2.88 8.47
C VAL A 92 27.09 2.37 7.26
N ALA A 93 28.39 2.66 7.17
CA ALA A 93 29.23 2.26 6.04
C ALA A 93 29.19 0.74 5.79
N ARG A 94 29.33 -0.06 6.85
CA ARG A 94 29.27 -1.53 6.75
C ARG A 94 27.88 -2.05 6.38
N THR A 95 26.81 -1.42 6.88
CA THR A 95 25.45 -1.86 6.54
C THR A 95 25.12 -1.58 5.08
N TYR A 96 25.44 -0.41 4.53
CA TYR A 96 25.22 -0.12 3.11
C TYR A 96 25.96 -1.09 2.19
N ASP A 97 27.22 -1.44 2.50
CA ASP A 97 27.95 -2.49 1.74
C ASP A 97 27.22 -3.84 1.80
N ARG A 98 26.69 -4.25 2.96
CA ARG A 98 25.93 -5.50 3.11
C ARG A 98 24.63 -5.48 2.32
N VAL A 99 23.87 -4.38 2.38
CA VAL A 99 22.60 -4.21 1.65
C VAL A 99 22.84 -4.24 0.14
N ALA A 100 23.85 -3.53 -0.36
CA ALA A 100 24.19 -3.54 -1.78
C ALA A 100 24.57 -4.93 -2.27
N ALA A 101 25.42 -5.64 -1.52
CA ALA A 101 25.80 -7.01 -1.84
C ALA A 101 24.59 -7.96 -1.81
N PHE A 102 23.65 -7.75 -0.89
CA PHE A 102 22.42 -8.54 -0.79
C PHE A 102 21.53 -8.38 -2.03
N TYR A 103 21.20 -7.15 -2.42
CA TYR A 103 20.36 -6.92 -3.62
C TYR A 103 21.04 -7.35 -4.91
N ALA A 104 22.36 -7.14 -5.04
CA ALA A 104 23.13 -7.70 -6.14
C ALA A 104 23.06 -9.23 -6.17
N GLY A 105 23.10 -9.89 -5.01
CA GLY A 105 22.93 -11.34 -4.86
C GLY A 105 21.56 -11.87 -5.29
N LEU A 106 20.50 -11.05 -5.16
CA LEU A 106 19.17 -11.33 -5.69
C LEU A 106 19.05 -11.07 -7.20
N GLY A 107 20.07 -10.46 -7.82
CA GLY A 107 20.13 -10.18 -9.26
C GLY A 107 19.63 -8.80 -9.67
N TYR A 108 19.40 -7.90 -8.71
CA TYR A 108 19.04 -6.52 -9.02
C TYR A 108 20.22 -5.75 -9.62
N LEU A 109 19.92 -4.77 -10.47
CA LEU A 109 20.90 -3.82 -10.97
C LEU A 109 21.38 -2.91 -9.82
N PRO A 110 22.69 -2.56 -9.77
CA PRO A 110 23.15 -1.52 -8.87
C PRO A 110 22.56 -0.16 -9.29
N PRO A 111 22.45 0.79 -8.36
CA PRO A 111 22.08 2.16 -8.71
C PRO A 111 23.03 2.74 -9.77
N PRO A 112 22.54 3.55 -10.72
CA PRO A 112 23.38 4.22 -11.71
C PRO A 112 24.39 5.18 -11.06
N GLU A 113 25.61 5.21 -11.56
CA GLU A 113 26.63 6.18 -11.13
C GLU A 113 26.24 7.61 -11.49
N ASP A 114 26.73 8.59 -10.75
CA ASP A 114 26.43 10.02 -10.92
C ASP A 114 27.51 10.78 -11.71
N SER A 115 28.56 10.09 -12.17
CA SER A 115 29.72 10.65 -12.89
C SER A 115 29.35 11.48 -14.14
N TRP A 116 28.18 11.23 -14.71
CA TRP A 116 27.66 11.88 -15.90
C TRP A 116 26.89 13.17 -15.60
N LEU A 117 26.52 13.43 -14.34
CA LEU A 117 25.80 14.63 -13.93
C LEU A 117 26.75 15.83 -13.88
N PRO A 118 26.38 16.98 -14.48
CA PRO A 118 27.23 18.16 -14.48
C PRO A 118 27.16 18.87 -13.12
N GLY A 119 28.25 18.92 -12.37
CA GLY A 119 28.33 19.68 -11.11
C GLY A 119 29.01 18.90 -10.00
N ASP A 120 28.77 19.32 -8.76
CA ASP A 120 29.28 18.67 -7.55
C ASP A 120 28.24 17.68 -7.02
N PHE A 121 28.06 16.58 -7.75
CA PHE A 121 27.19 15.47 -7.40
C PHE A 121 28.02 14.24 -7.04
N GLY A 122 29.02 14.39 -6.16
CA GLY A 122 29.92 13.29 -5.76
C GLY A 122 30.97 13.01 -6.83
N GLY A 123 30.55 12.45 -7.96
CA GLY A 123 31.34 12.38 -9.20
C GLY A 123 32.62 11.54 -9.11
N ASP A 124 32.77 10.76 -8.03
CA ASP A 124 33.93 9.90 -7.76
C ASP A 124 33.62 8.40 -7.94
N GLY A 125 32.41 8.08 -8.41
CA GLY A 125 31.94 6.72 -8.65
C GLY A 125 31.49 5.97 -7.40
N LEU A 126 31.42 6.64 -6.24
CA LEU A 126 30.87 6.10 -5.01
C LEU A 126 29.45 6.62 -4.81
N PHE A 127 28.57 5.77 -4.28
CA PHE A 127 27.21 6.19 -3.96
C PHE A 127 27.21 7.00 -2.65
N ASP A 128 26.68 8.21 -2.66
CA ASP A 128 26.71 9.10 -1.51
C ASP A 128 25.57 8.88 -0.52
N VAL A 129 25.91 8.80 0.76
CA VAL A 129 25.00 8.72 1.90
C VAL A 129 25.27 9.90 2.83
N TYR A 130 24.25 10.69 3.12
CA TYR A 130 24.32 11.88 3.96
C TYR A 130 23.62 11.63 5.29
N LEU A 131 24.37 11.76 6.39
CA LEU A 131 23.83 11.64 7.75
C LEU A 131 23.40 13.03 8.25
N LEU A 132 22.09 13.23 8.41
CA LEU A 132 21.46 14.51 8.69
C LEU A 132 20.41 14.37 9.79
N ASP A 133 20.13 15.44 10.53
CA ASP A 133 19.03 15.52 11.50
C ASP A 133 17.73 15.93 10.78
N PHE A 134 16.74 15.04 10.79
CA PHE A 134 15.41 15.24 10.23
C PHE A 134 14.42 15.84 11.25
N ALA A 135 14.88 16.13 12.47
CA ALA A 135 14.12 16.74 13.55
C ALA A 135 12.83 15.98 13.90
N GLY A 136 12.88 14.64 13.87
CA GLY A 136 11.75 13.77 14.21
C GLY A 136 10.62 13.74 13.17
N ARG A 137 10.86 14.17 11.92
CA ARG A 137 9.81 14.28 10.88
C ARG A 137 9.83 13.14 9.87
N ALA A 138 11.00 12.59 9.61
CA ALA A 138 11.27 11.41 8.78
C ALA A 138 12.63 10.84 9.22
N ASP A 139 13.01 9.67 8.75
CA ASP A 139 14.21 8.93 9.17
C ASP A 139 15.18 8.65 8.02
N GLY A 140 14.72 8.80 6.78
CA GLY A 140 15.54 8.69 5.59
C GLY A 140 14.81 9.16 4.33
N ALA A 141 15.57 9.16 3.23
CA ALA A 141 15.04 9.34 1.89
C ALA A 141 16.09 9.04 0.82
N PHE A 142 15.69 8.39 -0.27
CA PHE A 142 16.37 8.50 -1.54
C PHE A 142 15.98 9.80 -2.28
N ARG A 143 16.96 10.44 -2.91
CA ARG A 143 16.77 11.66 -3.72
C ARG A 143 17.39 11.48 -5.10
N THR A 144 16.57 11.66 -6.13
CA THR A 144 17.02 11.60 -7.53
C THR A 144 17.72 12.88 -7.93
N ASP A 145 18.96 12.76 -8.41
CA ASP A 145 19.75 13.88 -8.95
C ASP A 145 19.47 14.08 -10.45
N GLY A 146 19.25 12.99 -11.19
CA GLY A 146 18.88 13.05 -12.60
C GLY A 146 18.82 11.68 -13.26
N CYS A 147 18.22 11.61 -14.46
CA CYS A 147 18.06 10.37 -15.22
C CYS A 147 18.69 10.46 -16.61
N GLN A 148 19.40 9.40 -17.03
CA GLN A 148 19.99 9.32 -18.37
C GLN A 148 18.93 9.03 -19.45
N GLY A 149 17.80 8.41 -19.08
CA GLY A 149 16.64 8.20 -19.92
C GLY A 149 15.47 9.15 -19.58
N ALA A 150 14.40 9.07 -20.38
CA ALA A 150 13.13 9.75 -20.10
C ALA A 150 12.39 9.05 -18.93
N GLU A 151 12.98 9.09 -17.73
CA GLU A 151 12.52 8.45 -16.47
C GLU A 151 13.06 7.03 -16.19
N SER A 152 14.26 6.70 -16.68
CA SER A 152 14.96 5.47 -16.31
C SER A 152 16.46 5.70 -16.12
N GLN A 153 17.11 4.78 -15.40
CA GLN A 153 18.53 4.89 -15.05
C GLN A 153 18.81 6.24 -14.39
N CYS A 154 18.15 6.44 -13.25
CA CYS A 154 18.22 7.64 -12.45
C CYS A 154 19.29 7.47 -11.36
N SER A 155 20.26 8.38 -11.35
CA SER A 155 21.25 8.49 -10.28
C SER A 155 20.71 9.41 -9.18
N GLY A 156 21.23 9.23 -7.97
CA GLY A 156 20.78 9.97 -6.82
C GLY A 156 21.67 9.73 -5.62
N HIS A 157 21.20 10.19 -4.46
CA HIS A 157 21.90 10.05 -3.21
C HIS A 157 20.94 9.68 -2.07
N MET A 158 21.52 9.21 -0.98
CA MET A 158 20.81 8.76 0.20
C MET A 158 20.87 9.80 1.30
N LEU A 159 19.75 10.06 1.96
CA LEU A 159 19.64 10.80 3.20
C LEU A 159 19.24 9.83 4.31
N GLN A 160 19.87 9.92 5.47
CA GLN A 160 19.53 9.10 6.62
C GLN A 160 19.69 9.90 7.90
N GLU A 161 18.81 9.65 8.87
CA GLU A 161 18.90 10.22 10.21
C GLU A 161 20.28 9.94 10.84
N ASN A 162 20.91 10.99 11.35
CA ASN A 162 22.28 10.97 11.86
C ASN A 162 22.45 10.13 13.14
N ASP A 163 21.48 10.16 14.07
CA ASP A 163 21.63 9.55 15.39
C ASP A 163 20.41 8.77 15.92
N PHE A 164 19.25 8.91 15.26
CA PHE A 164 17.95 8.34 15.60
C PHE A 164 17.45 8.70 17.02
N THR A 165 17.94 9.80 17.60
CA THR A 165 17.49 10.28 18.90
C THR A 165 16.03 10.74 18.81
N GLY A 166 15.15 10.12 19.61
CA GLY A 166 13.72 10.45 19.63
C GLY A 166 12.86 9.59 18.70
N TYR A 167 13.47 8.64 17.98
CA TYR A 167 12.78 7.63 17.18
C TYR A 167 12.56 6.35 18.00
N SER A 168 11.61 5.50 17.57
CA SER A 168 11.16 4.33 18.32
C SER A 168 11.90 3.02 18.00
N TYR A 169 13.11 3.08 17.44
CA TYR A 169 13.91 1.88 17.14
C TYR A 169 14.47 1.23 18.40
N ARG A 170 14.59 -0.11 18.40
CA ARG A 170 15.15 -0.84 19.56
C ARG A 170 16.64 -0.59 19.74
N SER A 171 17.37 -0.31 18.65
CA SER A 171 18.78 0.08 18.67
C SER A 171 19.15 0.93 17.45
N TYR A 172 20.36 1.50 17.46
CA TYR A 172 20.88 2.24 16.31
C TYR A 172 21.12 1.32 15.10
N GLU A 173 21.63 0.11 15.34
CA GLU A 173 21.88 -0.90 14.31
C GLU A 173 20.59 -1.33 13.63
N GLU A 174 19.50 -1.52 14.37
CA GLU A 174 18.20 -1.81 13.81
C GLU A 174 17.65 -0.68 12.94
N ALA A 175 17.82 0.56 13.41
CA ALA A 175 17.41 1.73 12.66
C ALA A 175 18.19 1.81 11.33
N VAL A 176 19.51 1.64 11.38
CA VAL A 176 20.37 1.63 10.20
C VAL A 176 20.05 0.46 9.26
N ASP A 177 19.84 -0.75 9.79
CA ASP A 177 19.49 -1.91 8.96
C ASP A 177 18.14 -1.68 8.26
N THR A 178 17.12 -1.17 8.95
CA THR A 178 15.80 -0.82 8.37
C THR A 178 15.91 0.24 7.27
N LEU A 179 16.55 1.37 7.59
CA LEU A 179 16.61 2.51 6.67
C LEU A 179 17.51 2.23 5.47
N ALA A 180 18.69 1.66 5.70
CA ALA A 180 19.60 1.34 4.62
C ALA A 180 18.98 0.31 3.68
N SER A 181 18.28 -0.71 4.18
CA SER A 181 17.61 -1.67 3.28
C SER A 181 16.44 -1.04 2.53
N HIS A 182 15.57 -0.28 3.19
CA HIS A 182 14.39 0.32 2.58
C HIS A 182 14.78 1.34 1.51
N GLU A 183 15.56 2.34 1.90
CA GLU A 183 15.83 3.48 1.04
C GLU A 183 16.85 3.17 -0.05
N PHE A 184 17.85 2.30 0.23
CA PHE A 184 18.73 1.85 -0.85
C PHE A 184 17.98 1.01 -1.88
N PHE A 185 16.86 0.35 -1.50
CA PHE A 185 16.02 -0.30 -2.50
C PHE A 185 15.34 0.71 -3.43
N HIS A 186 15.01 1.93 -2.99
CA HIS A 186 14.60 3.00 -3.90
C HIS A 186 15.71 3.39 -4.89
N ALA A 187 16.97 3.44 -4.45
CA ALA A 187 18.11 3.65 -5.34
C ALA A 187 18.26 2.50 -6.36
N VAL A 188 18.00 1.26 -5.95
CA VAL A 188 17.95 0.09 -6.85
C VAL A 188 16.79 0.22 -7.85
N GLN A 189 15.59 0.58 -7.40
CA GLN A 189 14.43 0.82 -8.26
C GLN A 189 14.72 1.92 -9.30
N ALA A 190 15.51 2.93 -8.93
CA ALA A 190 15.92 4.03 -9.80
C ALA A 190 16.80 3.58 -10.98
N ALA A 191 17.48 2.41 -10.87
CA ALA A 191 18.18 1.79 -12.00
C ALA A 191 17.22 1.29 -13.09
N TYR A 192 15.96 1.04 -12.75
CA TYR A 192 14.92 0.58 -13.65
C TYR A 192 14.05 1.77 -14.11
N HIS A 193 12.73 1.65 -13.99
CA HIS A 193 11.75 2.71 -14.20
C HIS A 193 11.01 2.95 -12.89
N PRO A 194 11.44 3.90 -12.04
CA PRO A 194 10.95 4.03 -10.66
C PRO A 194 9.52 4.58 -10.58
N ASN A 195 8.98 5.18 -11.65
CA ASN A 195 7.69 5.83 -11.64
C ASN A 195 6.52 4.84 -11.85
N LEU A 196 6.39 3.86 -10.94
CA LEU A 196 5.35 2.83 -10.97
C LEU A 196 4.16 3.10 -10.03
N GLY A 197 4.18 4.18 -9.26
CA GLY A 197 3.18 4.50 -8.23
C GLY A 197 3.58 4.00 -6.85
N SER A 198 3.06 4.65 -5.80
CA SER A 198 3.53 4.45 -4.43
C SER A 198 3.28 3.03 -3.91
N VAL A 199 2.21 2.36 -4.33
CA VAL A 199 1.98 0.94 -3.95
C VAL A 199 3.14 0.05 -4.39
N ALA A 200 3.61 0.18 -5.63
CA ALA A 200 4.72 -0.63 -6.12
C ALA A 200 6.07 -0.21 -5.53
N VAL A 201 6.31 1.11 -5.47
CA VAL A 201 7.58 1.68 -5.00
C VAL A 201 7.78 1.41 -3.51
N GLU A 202 6.85 1.83 -2.66
CA GLU A 202 6.95 1.65 -1.21
C GLU A 202 6.71 0.20 -0.79
N GLY A 203 5.70 -0.45 -1.38
CA GLY A 203 5.36 -1.82 -1.02
C GLY A 203 6.50 -2.81 -1.29
N THR A 204 7.26 -2.60 -2.38
CA THR A 204 8.45 -3.42 -2.63
C THR A 204 9.68 -2.98 -1.84
N ALA A 205 9.78 -1.73 -1.38
CA ALA A 205 10.84 -1.30 -0.48
C ALA A 205 10.70 -1.93 0.93
N VAL A 206 9.48 -1.92 1.50
CA VAL A 206 9.18 -2.63 2.75
C VAL A 206 9.42 -4.14 2.62
N TRP A 207 9.04 -4.73 1.47
CA TRP A 207 9.32 -6.14 1.18
C TRP A 207 10.83 -6.42 1.17
N ALA A 208 11.62 -5.56 0.52
CA ALA A 208 13.06 -5.72 0.41
C ALA A 208 13.75 -5.65 1.78
N THR A 209 13.28 -4.77 2.67
CA THR A 209 13.72 -4.69 4.08
C THR A 209 13.56 -6.02 4.81
N GLU A 210 12.38 -6.65 4.71
CA GLU A 210 12.15 -7.94 5.35
C GLU A 210 12.98 -9.08 4.71
N ARG A 211 13.23 -9.01 3.38
CA ARG A 211 14.14 -9.97 2.71
C ARG A 211 15.58 -9.83 3.21
N PHE A 212 16.06 -8.60 3.40
CA PHE A 212 17.43 -8.33 3.87
C PHE A 212 17.63 -8.78 5.32
N ALA A 213 16.71 -8.40 6.21
CA ALA A 213 16.80 -8.69 7.63
C ALA A 213 15.45 -9.19 8.17
N PRO A 214 15.19 -10.52 8.12
CA PRO A 214 13.94 -11.09 8.60
C PRO A 214 13.65 -10.86 10.09
N ALA A 215 14.63 -10.47 10.89
CA ALA A 215 14.42 -10.12 12.30
C ALA A 215 13.78 -8.73 12.51
N LEU A 216 13.67 -7.93 11.44
CA LEU A 216 12.92 -6.68 11.43
C LEU A 216 11.42 -6.99 11.35
N GLU A 217 10.62 -6.12 11.94
CA GLU A 217 9.15 -6.23 12.04
C GLU A 217 8.46 -5.09 11.28
N ASP A 218 9.08 -4.60 10.20
CA ASP A 218 8.59 -3.43 9.47
C ASP A 218 7.25 -3.74 8.76
N LEU A 219 7.19 -4.85 8.01
CA LEU A 219 5.93 -5.30 7.40
C LEU A 219 4.86 -5.58 8.44
N GLU A 220 5.20 -6.24 9.55
CA GLU A 220 4.26 -6.48 10.66
C GLU A 220 3.64 -5.19 11.16
N GLN A 221 4.44 -4.15 11.39
CA GLN A 221 3.97 -2.84 11.85
C GLN A 221 3.01 -2.16 10.87
N PHE A 222 3.20 -2.34 9.56
CA PHE A 222 2.35 -1.73 8.54
C PHE A 222 1.20 -2.62 8.03
N SER A 223 1.20 -3.91 8.35
CA SER A 223 0.25 -4.89 7.80
C SER A 223 -1.22 -4.53 8.03
N SER A 224 -1.55 -3.89 9.17
CA SER A 224 -2.90 -3.41 9.48
C SER A 224 -3.42 -2.37 8.49
N ALA A 225 -2.54 -1.53 7.94
CA ALA A 225 -2.93 -0.48 7.00
C ALA A 225 -3.57 -1.04 5.72
N TYR A 226 -3.23 -2.27 5.33
CA TYR A 226 -3.94 -3.00 4.27
C TYR A 226 -5.08 -3.85 4.81
N LEU A 227 -4.83 -4.66 5.85
CA LEU A 227 -5.78 -5.66 6.37
C LEU A 227 -7.02 -5.07 7.05
N ASP A 228 -6.99 -3.81 7.44
CA ASP A 228 -8.16 -3.07 7.92
C ASP A 228 -9.08 -2.60 6.80
N ARG A 229 -8.52 -2.40 5.60
CA ARG A 229 -9.21 -1.82 4.43
C ARG A 229 -9.01 -2.66 3.16
N PRO A 230 -9.23 -3.99 3.18
CA PRO A 230 -9.06 -4.82 1.98
C PRO A 230 -10.12 -4.53 0.91
N ASP A 231 -11.16 -3.77 1.25
CA ASP A 231 -12.17 -3.25 0.31
C ASP A 231 -11.62 -2.15 -0.59
N ARG A 232 -10.48 -1.58 -0.23
CA ARG A 232 -9.74 -0.63 -1.05
C ARG A 232 -8.99 -1.36 -2.16
N SER A 233 -9.04 -0.79 -3.36
CA SER A 233 -8.30 -1.31 -4.51
C SER A 233 -6.80 -1.21 -4.26
N LEU A 234 -6.10 -2.34 -4.41
CA LEU A 234 -4.64 -2.41 -4.39
C LEU A 234 -4.01 -1.61 -5.54
N VAL A 235 -4.72 -1.50 -6.67
CA VAL A 235 -4.21 -0.86 -7.90
C VAL A 235 -4.54 0.62 -8.00
N VAL A 236 -4.89 1.26 -6.87
CA VAL A 236 -5.13 2.71 -6.78
C VAL A 236 -4.30 3.28 -5.64
N ASP A 237 -3.31 4.10 -6.00
CA ASP A 237 -2.44 4.77 -5.03
C ASP A 237 -3.24 5.68 -4.09
N PRO A 238 -2.84 5.81 -2.81
CA PRO A 238 -3.47 6.74 -1.86
C PRO A 238 -3.27 8.20 -2.25
N ASP A 239 -4.26 9.02 -1.90
CA ASP A 239 -4.06 10.45 -1.74
C ASP A 239 -3.34 10.69 -0.41
N GLY A 240 -2.11 11.20 -0.42
CA GLY A 240 -1.34 11.49 0.80
C GLY A 240 -0.69 10.26 1.46
N PRO A 241 -0.20 10.38 2.70
CA PRO A 241 0.88 9.53 3.25
C PRO A 241 0.63 8.01 3.21
N GLY A 242 1.75 7.30 3.04
CA GLY A 242 1.90 5.97 2.44
C GLY A 242 1.66 4.75 3.31
N SER A 243 0.99 4.83 4.46
CA SER A 243 0.79 3.62 5.31
C SER A 243 0.08 2.48 4.56
N PHE A 244 -0.89 2.79 3.69
CA PHE A 244 -1.51 1.77 2.84
C PHE A 244 -0.52 1.20 1.82
N SER A 245 0.34 2.02 1.22
CA SER A 245 1.37 1.57 0.28
C SER A 245 2.41 0.68 0.98
N TYR A 246 2.78 0.99 2.22
CA TYR A 246 3.66 0.16 3.05
C TYR A 246 2.95 -1.15 3.43
N GLY A 247 1.71 -1.09 3.92
CA GLY A 247 0.92 -2.29 4.24
C GLY A 247 0.62 -3.17 3.02
N SER A 248 0.58 -2.57 1.82
CA SER A 248 0.43 -3.30 0.55
C SER A 248 1.62 -4.21 0.23
N SER A 249 2.74 -4.03 0.92
CA SER A 249 3.88 -4.96 0.91
C SER A 249 3.46 -6.41 1.18
N LEU A 250 2.36 -6.65 1.92
CA LEU A 250 1.75 -7.97 2.06
C LEU A 250 1.50 -8.67 0.72
N TYR A 251 1.09 -7.94 -0.32
CA TYR A 251 0.89 -8.51 -1.65
C TYR A 251 2.21 -8.96 -2.29
N PHE A 252 3.27 -8.16 -2.19
CA PHE A 252 4.59 -8.51 -2.71
C PHE A 252 5.24 -9.64 -1.90
N GLN A 253 4.97 -9.69 -0.60
CA GLN A 253 5.33 -10.79 0.28
C GLN A 253 4.62 -12.09 -0.12
N PHE A 254 3.31 -12.04 -0.38
CA PHE A 254 2.55 -13.16 -0.95
C PHE A 254 3.15 -13.62 -2.27
N LEU A 255 3.40 -12.72 -3.21
CA LEU A 255 3.98 -13.05 -4.51
C LEU A 255 5.32 -13.77 -4.37
N SER A 256 6.16 -13.30 -3.45
CA SER A 256 7.48 -13.86 -3.19
C SER A 256 7.43 -15.23 -2.53
N GLU A 257 6.59 -15.43 -1.50
CA GLU A 257 6.42 -16.76 -0.89
C GLU A 257 5.79 -17.77 -1.85
N ARG A 258 4.88 -17.31 -2.70
CA ARG A 258 4.08 -18.17 -3.56
C ARG A 258 4.73 -18.52 -4.90
N PHE A 259 5.48 -17.58 -5.48
CA PHE A 259 6.08 -17.69 -6.82
C PHE A 259 7.60 -17.47 -6.82
N GLY A 260 8.19 -17.08 -5.70
CA GLY A 260 9.62 -16.81 -5.53
C GLY A 260 9.99 -15.34 -5.71
N ASP A 261 11.01 -14.88 -4.96
CA ASP A 261 11.49 -13.49 -4.95
C ASP A 261 11.84 -12.96 -6.36
N ARG A 262 12.27 -13.84 -7.26
CA ARG A 262 12.59 -13.50 -8.66
C ARG A 262 11.41 -12.87 -9.40
N LEU A 263 10.17 -13.14 -9.01
CA LEU A 263 9.00 -12.53 -9.64
C LEU A 263 9.01 -11.00 -9.48
N ILE A 264 9.45 -10.48 -8.31
CA ILE A 264 9.55 -9.04 -8.06
C ILE A 264 10.63 -8.42 -8.95
N LEU A 265 11.79 -9.06 -9.08
CA LEU A 265 12.83 -8.65 -10.03
C LEU A 265 12.31 -8.65 -11.48
N SER A 266 11.62 -9.71 -11.90
CA SER A 266 11.01 -9.81 -13.24
C SER A 266 10.06 -8.65 -13.53
N MET A 267 9.29 -8.19 -12.54
CA MET A 267 8.40 -7.03 -12.68
C MET A 267 9.18 -5.75 -12.98
N TRP A 268 10.28 -5.51 -12.25
CA TRP A 268 11.16 -4.35 -12.48
C TRP A 268 11.90 -4.42 -13.81
N GLU A 269 12.34 -5.61 -14.23
CA GLU A 269 12.91 -5.80 -15.57
C GLU A 269 11.88 -5.53 -16.68
N GLU A 270 10.62 -5.92 -16.46
CA GLU A 270 9.54 -5.68 -17.42
C GLU A 270 9.16 -4.20 -17.52
N SER A 271 9.29 -3.44 -16.43
CA SER A 271 9.01 -1.99 -16.44
C SER A 271 9.95 -1.23 -17.39
N VAL A 272 11.20 -1.68 -17.53
CA VAL A 272 12.15 -1.10 -18.49
C VAL A 272 11.78 -1.46 -19.93
N ARG A 273 11.23 -2.66 -20.17
CA ARG A 273 10.78 -3.10 -21.50
C ARG A 273 9.51 -2.40 -21.94
N THR A 274 8.64 -2.04 -20.99
CA THR A 274 7.31 -1.48 -21.23
C THR A 274 7.02 -0.28 -20.31
N PRO A 275 7.76 0.83 -20.44
CA PRO A 275 7.75 1.95 -19.47
C PRO A 275 6.41 2.67 -19.32
N SER A 276 5.49 2.52 -20.28
CA SER A 276 4.13 3.10 -20.22
C SER A 276 3.11 2.21 -19.50
N VAL A 277 3.50 1.00 -19.10
CA VAL A 277 2.59 0.01 -18.49
C VAL A 277 2.61 0.16 -16.98
N ARG A 278 1.42 0.25 -16.39
CA ARG A 278 1.25 0.32 -14.93
C ARG A 278 1.68 -0.99 -14.26
N TRP A 279 2.20 -0.89 -13.05
CA TRP A 279 2.71 -2.04 -12.28
C TRP A 279 1.79 -3.28 -12.22
N PRO A 280 0.45 -3.18 -12.11
CA PRO A 280 -0.38 -4.38 -11.98
C PRO A 280 -0.39 -5.22 -13.27
N ALA A 281 -0.31 -4.55 -14.42
CA ALA A 281 -0.23 -5.21 -15.73
C ALA A 281 1.19 -5.78 -15.98
N LEU A 282 2.23 -5.19 -15.39
CA LEU A 282 3.56 -5.79 -15.36
C LEU A 282 3.54 -7.10 -14.56
N VAL A 283 2.93 -7.09 -13.36
CA VAL A 283 2.75 -8.29 -12.53
C VAL A 283 1.97 -9.38 -13.28
N ASP A 284 0.85 -9.04 -13.93
CA ASP A 284 0.09 -9.99 -14.76
C ASP A 284 0.96 -10.59 -15.87
N THR A 285 1.74 -9.76 -16.56
CA THR A 285 2.65 -10.18 -17.64
C THR A 285 3.68 -11.19 -17.13
N VAL A 286 4.33 -10.90 -16.00
CA VAL A 286 5.38 -11.78 -15.46
C VAL A 286 4.82 -13.04 -14.82
N LEU A 287 3.65 -12.98 -14.18
CA LEU A 287 2.95 -14.17 -13.67
C LEU A 287 2.61 -15.15 -14.79
N ARG A 288 2.09 -14.64 -15.93
CA ARG A 288 1.78 -15.45 -17.10
C ARG A 288 3.03 -16.08 -17.71
N ARG A 289 4.08 -15.27 -17.86
CA ARG A 289 5.33 -15.69 -18.50
C ARG A 289 6.10 -16.71 -17.66
N ASP A 290 6.24 -16.43 -16.37
CA ASP A 290 7.22 -17.11 -15.51
C ASP A 290 6.57 -18.20 -14.64
N SER A 291 5.25 -18.15 -14.39
CA SER A 291 4.55 -19.07 -13.48
C SER A 291 3.31 -19.76 -14.08
N GLY A 292 2.90 -19.41 -15.31
CA GLY A 292 1.65 -19.90 -15.91
C GLY A 292 0.38 -19.48 -15.13
N ALA A 293 0.51 -18.49 -14.25
CA ALA A 293 -0.56 -17.90 -13.46
C ALA A 293 -1.04 -16.59 -14.09
N ASP A 294 -1.97 -15.90 -13.44
CA ASP A 294 -2.41 -14.56 -13.81
C ASP A 294 -2.73 -13.75 -12.56
N PHE A 295 -2.82 -12.43 -12.72
CA PHE A 295 -3.07 -11.53 -11.60
C PHE A 295 -4.41 -11.84 -10.92
N ASP A 296 -5.46 -12.16 -11.69
CA ASP A 296 -6.82 -12.41 -11.18
C ASP A 296 -6.85 -13.58 -10.18
N ARG A 297 -6.30 -14.73 -10.58
CA ARG A 297 -6.22 -15.90 -9.72
C ARG A 297 -5.23 -15.72 -8.57
N ALA A 298 -4.10 -15.07 -8.82
CA ALA A 298 -3.12 -14.79 -7.78
C ALA A 298 -3.71 -13.86 -6.70
N PHE A 299 -4.46 -12.84 -7.08
CA PHE A 299 -5.12 -11.94 -6.15
C PHE A 299 -6.23 -12.64 -5.34
N ALA A 300 -6.95 -13.60 -5.93
CA ALA A 300 -7.89 -14.45 -5.19
C ALA A 300 -7.20 -15.34 -4.15
N GLU A 301 -6.02 -15.87 -4.47
CA GLU A 301 -5.22 -16.66 -3.53
C GLU A 301 -4.63 -15.77 -2.41
N PHE A 302 -4.19 -14.55 -2.75
CA PHE A 302 -3.80 -13.54 -1.77
C PHE A 302 -4.94 -13.19 -0.80
N ALA A 303 -6.16 -13.02 -1.32
CA ALA A 303 -7.34 -12.80 -0.49
C ALA A 303 -7.62 -13.98 0.47
N GLN A 304 -7.39 -15.21 0.00
CA GLN A 304 -7.47 -16.39 0.87
C GLN A 304 -6.39 -16.36 1.96
N TRP A 305 -5.14 -16.06 1.64
CA TRP A 305 -4.03 -16.00 2.60
C TRP A 305 -4.29 -14.95 3.70
N ASN A 306 -4.92 -13.83 3.35
CA ASN A 306 -5.29 -12.80 4.30
C ASN A 306 -6.29 -13.28 5.36
N MET A 307 -7.08 -14.34 5.11
CA MET A 307 -7.94 -14.94 6.14
C MET A 307 -7.15 -15.67 7.24
N ALA A 308 -5.87 -15.96 7.00
CA ALA A 308 -4.98 -16.73 7.85
C ALA A 308 -3.85 -15.85 8.45
N THR A 309 -4.15 -14.61 8.83
CA THR A 309 -3.21 -13.69 9.50
C THR A 309 -3.55 -13.50 10.98
N GLY A 310 -2.60 -12.93 11.74
CA GLY A 310 -2.72 -12.67 13.16
C GLY A 310 -3.02 -13.96 13.95
N SER A 311 -4.00 -13.90 14.84
CA SER A 311 -4.38 -15.05 15.67
C SER A 311 -4.94 -16.25 14.87
N HIS A 312 -5.27 -16.03 13.59
CA HIS A 312 -5.81 -17.04 12.67
C HIS A 312 -4.73 -17.73 11.84
N ALA A 313 -3.47 -17.31 11.94
CA ALA A 313 -2.38 -17.94 11.22
C ALA A 313 -2.21 -19.41 11.63
N ARG A 314 -2.05 -20.28 10.64
CA ARG A 314 -1.83 -21.71 10.82
C ARG A 314 -0.75 -22.19 9.85
N PRO A 315 0.15 -23.10 10.27
CA PRO A 315 1.17 -23.65 9.39
C PRO A 315 0.56 -24.21 8.10
N GLY A 316 1.07 -23.76 6.95
CA GLY A 316 0.64 -24.23 5.63
C GLY A 316 -0.69 -23.68 5.10
N GLN A 317 -1.31 -22.70 5.77
CA GLN A 317 -2.59 -22.09 5.33
C GLN A 317 -2.46 -20.68 4.75
N GLY A 318 -1.26 -20.10 4.76
CA GLY A 318 -0.98 -18.76 4.27
C GLY A 318 0.50 -18.45 4.44
N TYR A 319 0.79 -17.20 4.81
CA TYR A 319 2.14 -16.70 5.02
C TYR A 319 2.93 -17.49 6.06
N ALA A 320 4.23 -17.70 5.81
CA ALA A 320 5.14 -18.32 6.76
C ALA A 320 5.18 -17.57 8.11
N ARG A 321 5.08 -16.24 8.06
CA ARG A 321 5.04 -15.34 9.22
C ARG A 321 3.66 -14.76 9.52
N GLY A 322 2.60 -15.42 9.07
CA GLY A 322 1.23 -14.88 9.18
C GLY A 322 0.80 -14.48 10.59
N GLU A 323 1.36 -15.10 11.64
CA GLU A 323 1.08 -14.78 13.05
C GLU A 323 1.55 -13.37 13.47
N GLY A 324 2.62 -12.87 12.84
CA GLY A 324 3.14 -11.52 13.10
C GLY A 324 2.32 -10.41 12.41
N TYR A 325 1.58 -10.73 11.36
CA TYR A 325 0.76 -9.76 10.65
C TYR A 325 -0.53 -9.46 11.42
N ALA A 326 -1.07 -8.26 11.20
CA ALA A 326 -2.35 -7.86 11.76
C ALA A 326 -3.47 -8.84 11.39
N GLU A 327 -4.49 -8.91 12.23
CA GLU A 327 -5.66 -9.72 11.95
C GLU A 327 -6.53 -9.05 10.88
N LEU A 328 -7.02 -9.83 9.92
CA LEU A 328 -7.93 -9.33 8.88
C LEU A 328 -9.23 -8.77 9.48
N THR A 329 -9.56 -7.52 9.14
CA THR A 329 -10.86 -6.94 9.48
C THR A 329 -11.94 -7.46 8.53
N SER A 330 -13.02 -8.00 9.09
CA SER A 330 -14.19 -8.49 8.36
C SER A 330 -15.49 -7.88 8.89
N SER A 331 -16.55 -7.90 8.07
CA SER A 331 -17.87 -7.42 8.50
C SER A 331 -18.67 -8.54 9.15
N SER A 332 -18.79 -8.56 10.48
CA SER A 332 -19.62 -9.54 11.20
C SER A 332 -21.11 -9.34 10.89
N LYS A 333 -21.82 -10.45 10.62
CA LYS A 333 -23.23 -10.51 10.27
C LYS A 333 -23.95 -11.63 11.01
N THR A 334 -25.27 -11.52 11.10
CA THR A 334 -26.16 -12.56 11.64
C THR A 334 -27.09 -13.06 10.54
N PHE A 335 -27.39 -14.35 10.54
CA PHE A 335 -28.31 -14.93 9.57
C PHE A 335 -29.76 -14.40 9.71
N PRO A 336 -30.53 -14.36 8.61
CA PRO A 336 -30.04 -14.39 7.22
C PRO A 336 -29.33 -13.07 6.86
N VAL A 337 -28.32 -13.16 5.99
CA VAL A 337 -27.63 -11.98 5.46
C VAL A 337 -28.20 -11.66 4.10
N ASP A 338 -28.57 -10.39 3.88
CA ASP A 338 -29.00 -9.85 2.59
C ASP A 338 -28.40 -8.45 2.42
N GLU A 339 -27.34 -8.36 1.63
CA GLU A 339 -26.67 -7.12 1.28
C GLU A 339 -27.05 -6.76 -0.17
N PRO A 340 -27.99 -5.82 -0.37
CA PRO A 340 -28.58 -5.57 -1.69
C PRO A 340 -27.60 -4.94 -2.70
N SER A 341 -26.51 -4.34 -2.22
CA SER A 341 -25.52 -3.66 -3.07
C SER A 341 -24.14 -3.67 -2.42
N VAL A 342 -23.38 -4.72 -2.68
CA VAL A 342 -21.97 -4.84 -2.33
C VAL A 342 -21.13 -4.39 -3.52
N ARG A 343 -20.38 -3.30 -3.34
CA ARG A 343 -19.36 -2.87 -4.30
C ARG A 343 -18.03 -3.57 -4.04
N VAL A 344 -17.42 -4.11 -5.10
CA VAL A 344 -16.08 -4.69 -5.11
C VAL A 344 -15.26 -3.98 -6.19
N ALA A 345 -14.20 -3.28 -5.80
CA ALA A 345 -13.32 -2.58 -6.73
C ALA A 345 -12.33 -3.57 -7.37
N PRO A 346 -11.74 -3.28 -8.55
CA PRO A 346 -10.66 -4.11 -9.09
C PRO A 346 -9.52 -4.25 -8.08
N ALA A 347 -8.94 -5.45 -7.97
CA ALA A 347 -7.92 -5.82 -7.01
C ALA A 347 -8.31 -5.42 -5.57
N SER A 348 -9.53 -5.76 -5.17
CA SER A 348 -10.04 -5.55 -3.82
C SER A 348 -10.89 -6.74 -3.36
N THR A 349 -11.12 -6.85 -2.06
CA THR A 349 -11.92 -7.93 -1.47
C THR A 349 -12.90 -7.39 -0.42
N ARG A 350 -14.12 -7.93 -0.41
CA ARG A 350 -15.10 -7.69 0.66
C ARG A 350 -15.23 -8.94 1.52
N TYR A 351 -14.86 -8.84 2.79
CA TYR A 351 -14.98 -9.93 3.76
C TYR A 351 -16.19 -9.76 4.67
N PHE A 352 -16.91 -10.85 4.88
CA PHE A 352 -18.04 -10.97 5.78
C PHE A 352 -17.82 -12.18 6.70
N GLU A 353 -18.28 -12.09 7.93
CA GLU A 353 -18.18 -13.18 8.91
C GLU A 353 -19.57 -13.52 9.45
N VAL A 354 -19.88 -14.81 9.52
CA VAL A 354 -21.10 -15.33 10.16
C VAL A 354 -20.74 -16.47 11.11
N ALA A 355 -21.63 -16.77 12.07
CA ALA A 355 -21.45 -17.91 12.94
C ALA A 355 -21.48 -19.25 12.17
N GLY A 356 -20.86 -20.29 12.73
CA GLY A 356 -20.97 -21.65 12.19
C GLY A 356 -22.42 -22.17 12.24
N ALA A 357 -22.81 -22.94 11.23
CA ALA A 357 -24.13 -23.58 11.14
C ALA A 357 -24.03 -24.94 10.45
N GLN A 358 -25.09 -25.76 10.47
CA GLN A 358 -25.04 -27.11 9.88
C GLN A 358 -24.65 -27.07 8.39
N ASN A 359 -25.36 -26.25 7.61
CA ASN A 359 -25.08 -26.01 6.21
C ASN A 359 -25.19 -24.51 5.95
N ILE A 360 -24.27 -23.95 5.18
CA ILE A 360 -24.32 -22.54 4.79
C ILE A 360 -24.37 -22.48 3.27
N SER A 361 -25.32 -21.70 2.76
CA SER A 361 -25.46 -21.39 1.35
C SER A 361 -25.16 -19.92 1.15
N VAL A 362 -24.24 -19.63 0.25
CA VAL A 362 -23.74 -18.28 -0.05
C VAL A 362 -23.91 -18.00 -1.52
N SER A 363 -24.56 -16.89 -1.87
CA SER A 363 -24.64 -16.46 -3.26
C SER A 363 -24.28 -15.00 -3.43
N PHE A 364 -23.57 -14.69 -4.50
CA PHE A 364 -23.34 -13.33 -4.96
C PHE A 364 -23.91 -13.18 -6.37
N GLN A 365 -24.85 -12.26 -6.55
CA GLN A 365 -25.49 -11.96 -7.83
C GLN A 365 -25.01 -10.60 -8.33
N PRO A 366 -24.10 -10.54 -9.32
CA PRO A 366 -23.70 -9.29 -9.94
C PRO A 366 -24.90 -8.52 -10.51
N THR A 367 -24.89 -7.19 -10.44
CA THR A 367 -25.97 -6.34 -10.95
C THR A 367 -25.98 -6.25 -12.49
N ASP A 368 -24.81 -6.38 -13.13
CA ASP A 368 -24.66 -6.33 -14.58
C ASP A 368 -24.06 -7.63 -15.12
N ASP A 369 -24.65 -8.20 -16.17
CA ASP A 369 -24.18 -9.39 -16.89
C ASP A 369 -23.00 -9.09 -17.86
N ALA A 370 -22.49 -7.85 -17.87
CA ALA A 370 -21.82 -7.29 -19.05
C ALA A 370 -20.27 -7.28 -19.03
N GLU A 371 -19.59 -7.84 -18.02
CA GLU A 371 -18.12 -7.88 -18.01
C GLU A 371 -17.56 -9.31 -18.00
N THR A 372 -16.70 -9.60 -18.96
CA THR A 372 -16.16 -10.93 -19.30
C THR A 372 -15.22 -11.57 -18.25
N GLY A 373 -14.94 -10.89 -17.12
CA GLY A 373 -14.07 -11.40 -16.05
C GLY A 373 -14.88 -12.00 -14.91
N ALA A 374 -14.47 -13.15 -14.36
CA ALA A 374 -15.14 -13.73 -13.20
C ALA A 374 -14.93 -12.86 -11.94
N LEU A 375 -15.92 -12.80 -11.06
CA LEU A 375 -15.67 -12.54 -9.63
C LEU A 375 -15.35 -13.87 -8.97
N HIS A 376 -14.67 -13.83 -7.82
CA HIS A 376 -14.43 -15.03 -7.02
C HIS A 376 -15.22 -14.95 -5.72
N LEU A 377 -15.91 -16.03 -5.38
CA LEU A 377 -16.54 -16.21 -4.08
C LEU A 377 -15.71 -17.25 -3.31
N LEU A 378 -15.15 -16.85 -2.18
CA LEU A 378 -14.46 -17.74 -1.25
C LEU A 378 -15.32 -17.92 0.00
N VAL A 379 -15.55 -19.16 0.41
CA VAL A 379 -16.25 -19.49 1.65
C VAL A 379 -15.31 -20.35 2.50
N ALA A 380 -14.76 -19.77 3.56
CA ALA A 380 -13.84 -20.42 4.46
C ALA A 380 -14.56 -20.85 5.74
N VAL A 381 -14.68 -22.15 5.91
CA VAL A 381 -15.21 -22.76 7.14
C VAL A 381 -14.07 -22.85 8.15
N VAL A 382 -14.25 -22.24 9.33
CA VAL A 382 -13.22 -22.18 10.37
C VAL A 382 -13.52 -23.24 11.44
N GLY A 383 -12.63 -24.21 11.61
CA GLY A 383 -12.74 -25.24 12.65
C GLY A 383 -12.64 -24.66 14.07
N GLN A 384 -12.91 -25.50 15.08
CA GLN A 384 -12.68 -25.13 16.49
C GLN A 384 -11.19 -24.98 16.83
N ASP A 385 -10.33 -25.65 16.06
CA ASP A 385 -8.87 -25.54 16.09
C ASP A 385 -8.35 -24.30 15.29
N GLY A 386 -9.25 -23.59 14.62
CA GLY A 386 -8.95 -22.47 13.75
C GLY A 386 -8.46 -22.85 12.35
N THR A 387 -8.51 -24.13 11.97
CA THR A 387 -8.17 -24.57 10.61
C THR A 387 -9.20 -24.04 9.60
N LEU A 388 -8.73 -23.47 8.49
CA LEU A 388 -9.54 -22.96 7.38
C LEU A 388 -9.74 -24.04 6.32
N GLN A 389 -10.99 -24.30 5.96
CA GLN A 389 -11.37 -25.10 4.80
C GLN A 389 -12.07 -24.19 3.79
N VAL A 390 -11.40 -23.88 2.68
CA VAL A 390 -11.84 -22.85 1.74
C VAL A 390 -12.47 -23.49 0.51
N THR A 391 -13.72 -23.13 0.24
CA THR A 391 -14.42 -23.45 -1.01
C THR A 391 -14.44 -22.22 -1.90
N ARG A 392 -14.01 -22.37 -3.15
CA ARG A 392 -14.01 -21.31 -4.15
C ARG A 392 -15.08 -21.59 -5.21
N ALA A 393 -15.86 -20.58 -5.56
CA ALA A 393 -16.77 -20.58 -6.70
C ALA A 393 -16.37 -19.45 -7.66
N ASP A 394 -16.26 -19.81 -8.94
CA ASP A 394 -15.89 -18.92 -10.04
C ASP A 394 -16.97 -18.99 -11.12
N SER A 395 -17.53 -17.85 -11.51
CA SER A 395 -18.52 -17.75 -12.59
C SER A 395 -18.50 -16.33 -13.17
N PRO A 396 -18.73 -16.16 -14.48
CA PRO A 396 -19.01 -14.85 -15.05
C PRO A 396 -20.40 -14.30 -14.65
N GLY A 397 -21.29 -15.15 -14.13
CA GLY A 397 -22.62 -14.75 -13.65
C GLY A 397 -22.75 -14.89 -12.13
N ALA A 398 -23.92 -15.33 -11.67
CA ALA A 398 -24.14 -15.59 -10.25
C ALA A 398 -23.16 -16.63 -9.70
N LEU A 399 -22.59 -16.32 -8.53
CA LEU A 399 -21.72 -17.18 -7.76
C LEU A 399 -22.56 -17.87 -6.69
N LEU A 400 -22.33 -19.17 -6.50
CA LEU A 400 -23.01 -19.97 -5.48
C LEU A 400 -22.00 -20.94 -4.85
N ALA A 401 -21.95 -20.97 -3.53
CA ALA A 401 -21.21 -21.95 -2.76
C ALA A 401 -22.09 -22.50 -1.64
N GLN A 402 -22.06 -23.82 -1.49
CA GLN A 402 -22.73 -24.53 -0.40
C GLN A 402 -21.70 -25.32 0.37
N VAL A 403 -21.61 -25.10 1.67
CA VAL A 403 -20.62 -25.74 2.54
C VAL A 403 -21.31 -26.34 3.76
N SER A 404 -20.81 -27.48 4.23
CA SER A 404 -21.13 -27.94 5.58
C SER A 404 -20.22 -27.20 6.56
N ALA A 405 -20.80 -26.54 7.55
CA ALA A 405 -20.08 -25.84 8.61
C ALA A 405 -20.41 -26.42 9.99
N GLN A 406 -20.78 -27.71 10.02
CA GLN A 406 -21.10 -28.42 11.24
C GLN A 406 -19.91 -28.40 12.21
N GLY A 407 -20.11 -27.82 13.39
CA GLY A 407 -19.06 -27.69 14.40
C GLY A 407 -18.01 -26.63 14.10
N ALA A 408 -18.18 -25.84 13.03
CA ALA A 408 -17.33 -24.68 12.77
C ALA A 408 -17.52 -23.62 13.87
N SER A 409 -16.45 -22.90 14.21
CA SER A 409 -16.51 -21.75 15.10
C SER A 409 -17.17 -20.56 14.40
N ARG A 410 -16.82 -20.34 13.13
CA ARG A 410 -17.36 -19.29 12.26
C ARG A 410 -17.16 -19.65 10.79
N VAL A 411 -17.73 -18.84 9.89
CA VAL A 411 -17.48 -18.90 8.46
C VAL A 411 -17.16 -17.51 7.94
N LEU A 412 -16.05 -17.40 7.21
CA LEU A 412 -15.66 -16.20 6.48
C LEU A 412 -16.11 -16.32 5.02
N VAL A 413 -16.67 -15.24 4.49
CA VAL A 413 -17.09 -15.12 3.10
C VAL A 413 -16.34 -13.96 2.48
N ALA A 414 -15.63 -14.21 1.38
CA ALA A 414 -14.98 -13.17 0.59
C ALA A 414 -15.57 -13.09 -0.81
N VAL A 415 -15.90 -11.88 -1.24
CA VAL A 415 -16.17 -11.56 -2.64
C VAL A 415 -14.97 -10.78 -3.17
N VAL A 416 -14.27 -11.36 -4.14
CA VAL A 416 -13.00 -10.86 -4.68
C VAL A 416 -13.19 -10.45 -6.13
N ASP A 417 -12.69 -9.27 -6.48
CA ASP A 417 -12.48 -8.87 -7.87
C ASP A 417 -10.96 -8.86 -8.12
N GLY A 418 -10.46 -9.93 -8.74
CA GLY A 418 -9.03 -10.09 -9.02
C GLY A 418 -8.56 -9.27 -10.22
N ARG A 419 -9.43 -8.57 -10.94
CA ARG A 419 -9.01 -7.77 -12.09
C ARG A 419 -8.13 -6.62 -11.64
N HIS A 420 -7.08 -6.34 -12.40
CA HIS A 420 -6.15 -5.25 -12.09
C HIS A 420 -6.52 -3.91 -12.77
N GLN A 421 -7.70 -3.83 -13.38
CA GLN A 421 -8.20 -2.65 -14.10
C GLN A 421 -9.73 -2.71 -14.26
N GLY A 422 -10.32 -1.59 -14.67
CA GLY A 422 -11.76 -1.45 -14.89
C GLY A 422 -12.47 -0.70 -13.77
N LEU A 423 -13.81 -0.71 -13.79
CA LEU A 423 -14.63 -0.13 -12.75
C LEU A 423 -15.02 -1.17 -11.70
N GLY A 424 -15.35 -0.70 -10.50
CA GLY A 424 -15.86 -1.57 -9.44
C GLY A 424 -17.23 -2.11 -9.79
N ARG A 425 -17.44 -3.39 -9.48
CA ARG A 425 -18.68 -4.12 -9.75
C ARG A 425 -19.59 -4.10 -8.53
N TYR A 426 -20.89 -4.12 -8.78
CA TYR A 426 -21.92 -4.21 -7.75
C TYR A 426 -22.61 -5.57 -7.84
N GLY A 427 -23.10 -6.05 -6.70
CA GLY A 427 -23.96 -7.22 -6.68
C GLY A 427 -24.65 -7.39 -5.33
N ARG A 428 -25.64 -8.27 -5.30
CA ARG A 428 -26.35 -8.66 -4.08
C ARG A 428 -25.68 -9.88 -3.46
N LEU A 429 -25.31 -9.81 -2.18
CA LEU A 429 -24.77 -10.93 -1.42
C LEU A 429 -25.85 -11.46 -0.48
N CYS A 430 -26.07 -12.78 -0.50
CA CYS A 430 -26.97 -13.44 0.44
C CYS A 430 -26.29 -14.64 1.09
N ILE A 431 -26.51 -14.80 2.40
CA ILE A 431 -25.93 -15.89 3.20
C ILE A 431 -27.03 -16.48 4.09
N THR A 432 -27.29 -17.78 3.97
CA THR A 432 -28.31 -18.51 4.75
C THR A 432 -27.71 -19.74 5.44
N ASP A 433 -28.23 -20.08 6.61
CA ASP A 433 -27.88 -21.29 7.40
C ASP A 433 -28.66 -22.55 6.96
N THR A 434 -29.31 -22.46 5.81
CA THR A 434 -30.01 -23.55 5.13
C THR A 434 -29.37 -23.78 3.77
N ALA A 435 -29.25 -25.05 3.39
CA ALA A 435 -28.79 -25.44 2.06
C ALA A 435 -29.90 -25.18 1.03
N THR A 436 -30.10 -23.91 0.65
CA THR A 436 -31.03 -23.51 -0.40
C THR A 436 -30.29 -23.30 -1.72
N GLY A 437 -30.94 -23.63 -2.84
CA GLY A 437 -30.40 -23.38 -4.18
C GLY A 437 -30.43 -21.91 -4.61
N SER A 438 -31.08 -21.03 -3.80
CA SER A 438 -31.13 -19.59 -4.03
C SER A 438 -31.19 -18.85 -2.69
N PRO A 439 -30.04 -18.55 -2.06
CA PRO A 439 -29.97 -17.80 -0.80
C PRO A 439 -30.59 -16.40 -0.88
N CYS A 440 -30.62 -15.81 -2.07
CA CYS A 440 -31.30 -14.54 -2.34
C CYS A 440 -32.81 -14.67 -2.64
N GLY A 441 -33.39 -15.87 -2.52
CA GLY A 441 -34.76 -16.17 -2.94
C GLY A 441 -35.81 -16.06 -1.83
N GLY A 442 -36.64 -15.01 -1.94
CA GLY A 442 -37.95 -14.77 -1.28
C GLY A 442 -38.10 -13.28 -0.92
N ASP A 443 -38.96 -12.44 -1.50
CA ASP A 443 -40.17 -12.57 -2.31
C ASP A 443 -40.08 -11.65 -3.56
N ALA A 444 -40.50 -12.13 -4.74
CA ALA A 444 -41.19 -11.22 -5.65
C ALA A 444 -42.58 -10.98 -5.04
N PRO A 445 -43.13 -9.74 -5.02
CA PRO A 445 -44.51 -9.55 -4.61
C PRO A 445 -45.35 -10.49 -5.47
N SER A 446 -46.14 -11.36 -4.84
CA SER A 446 -47.10 -12.17 -5.56
C SER A 446 -47.98 -11.20 -6.34
N ASP A 447 -47.94 -11.27 -7.67
CA ASP A 447 -48.98 -10.72 -8.51
C ASP A 447 -50.28 -11.39 -8.10
N GLY A 448 -51.01 -10.72 -7.20
CA GLY A 448 -52.40 -11.00 -6.92
C GLY A 448 -53.19 -10.56 -8.15
N GLU A 449 -53.22 -11.42 -9.17
CA GLU A 449 -54.36 -11.44 -10.07
C GLU A 449 -55.57 -11.90 -9.25
N ASP A 450 -56.50 -10.98 -9.02
CA ASP A 450 -57.90 -11.36 -9.20
C ASP A 450 -58.64 -10.29 -10.01
N LYS A 451 -59.36 -10.82 -10.99
CA LYS A 451 -60.06 -10.14 -12.08
C LYS A 451 -61.30 -9.41 -11.52
N ASP A 452 -61.64 -8.24 -12.05
CA ASP A 452 -62.78 -8.15 -12.99
C ASP A 452 -63.12 -6.70 -13.40
N THR A 453 -63.41 -6.57 -14.70
CA THR A 453 -64.38 -5.68 -15.37
C THR A 453 -64.49 -4.19 -15.02
N GLY A 454 -64.39 -3.35 -16.06
CA GLY A 454 -65.11 -2.06 -16.06
C GLY A 454 -64.62 -1.03 -17.07
N CYS A 455 -65.22 -1.03 -18.27
CA CYS A 455 -65.16 0.09 -19.22
C CYS A 455 -65.50 1.44 -18.56
N GLN A 456 -64.83 2.53 -18.97
CA GLN A 456 -65.44 3.71 -19.65
C GLN A 456 -64.60 5.00 -19.47
N SER A 457 -64.29 5.61 -20.62
CA SER A 457 -64.26 7.06 -20.92
C SER A 457 -63.62 8.08 -19.95
N ALA A 458 -62.61 8.80 -20.46
CA ALA A 458 -62.43 10.23 -20.17
C ALA A 458 -63.61 11.02 -20.81
N PRO A 459 -64.04 12.21 -20.31
CA PRO A 459 -63.19 13.41 -20.27
C PRO A 459 -63.51 14.46 -19.15
N GLY A 460 -62.60 15.44 -19.00
CA GLY A 460 -62.99 16.82 -18.67
C GLY A 460 -62.67 17.35 -17.27
N GLY A 461 -61.57 18.10 -17.16
CA GLY A 461 -61.64 19.56 -17.01
C GLY A 461 -61.48 20.23 -15.62
N TRP A 462 -60.63 21.29 -15.61
CA TRP A 462 -60.77 22.61 -14.93
C TRP A 462 -61.01 22.58 -13.39
N THR A 463 -60.22 23.15 -12.48
CA THR A 463 -59.58 24.49 -12.40
C THR A 463 -58.64 24.62 -11.16
N TRP A 464 -57.49 25.29 -11.36
CA TRP A 464 -56.85 26.38 -10.58
C TRP A 464 -57.00 26.53 -9.04
N TRP A 465 -55.85 26.66 -8.34
CA TRP A 465 -55.36 27.80 -7.50
C TRP A 465 -53.81 27.61 -7.35
N LEU A 466 -52.90 28.37 -7.99
CA LEU A 466 -52.26 29.67 -7.60
C LEU A 466 -51.89 29.75 -6.10
N SER A 467 -50.70 30.14 -5.61
CA SER A 467 -49.44 30.73 -6.11
C SER A 467 -48.42 30.64 -4.95
N TRP A 468 -47.10 30.57 -5.12
CA TRP A 468 -46.11 31.65 -5.30
C TRP A 468 -44.73 30.91 -5.30
N LEU A 469 -43.74 31.18 -6.15
CA LEU A 469 -42.95 32.41 -6.22
C LEU A 469 -42.14 32.42 -7.54
N VAL A 470 -42.10 33.60 -8.14
CA VAL A 470 -41.49 33.97 -9.41
C VAL A 470 -40.03 34.38 -9.22
N LEU A 471 -39.18 33.82 -10.09
CA LEU A 471 -38.05 34.40 -10.86
C LEU A 471 -37.20 35.51 -10.22
N ALA A 472 -35.88 35.39 -10.33
CA ALA A 472 -35.21 35.80 -11.58
C ALA A 472 -33.69 35.60 -11.51
N ALA A 473 -33.19 34.90 -12.52
CA ALA A 473 -31.79 34.87 -12.93
C ALA A 473 -31.37 36.25 -13.47
N GLY A 474 -30.10 36.61 -13.26
CA GLY A 474 -29.53 37.84 -13.79
C GLY A 474 -28.02 37.78 -13.91
N GLY A 475 -27.54 37.46 -15.11
CA GLY A 475 -26.42 38.16 -15.77
C GLY A 475 -25.01 37.96 -15.24
N TYR A 476 -24.30 36.98 -15.82
CA TYR A 476 -22.85 36.97 -15.88
C TYR A 476 -22.34 38.12 -16.79
N ARG A 477 -21.43 38.96 -16.28
CA ARG A 477 -20.59 39.89 -17.05
C ARG A 477 -19.13 39.72 -16.60
N PRO A 478 -18.15 39.56 -17.52
CA PRO A 478 -16.76 39.42 -17.14
C PRO A 478 -16.10 40.80 -16.96
N LEU A 479 -15.27 40.91 -15.93
CA LEU A 479 -14.44 42.10 -15.68
C LEU A 479 -13.17 42.05 -16.52
N ARG A 480 -13.12 43.00 -17.46
CA ARG A 480 -11.95 43.43 -18.24
C ARG A 480 -11.09 44.32 -17.33
N LYS A 481 -9.82 43.98 -17.08
CA LYS A 481 -8.82 44.94 -16.61
C LYS A 481 -7.86 45.31 -17.75
N ARG A 482 -7.65 46.61 -17.87
CA ARG A 482 -6.92 47.33 -18.93
C ARG A 482 -5.41 47.22 -18.75
N SER A 483 -4.74 47.18 -19.90
CA SER A 483 -3.35 47.53 -20.19
C SER A 483 -3.07 49.04 -20.11
N HIS A 484 -1.83 49.41 -19.75
CA HIS A 484 -0.98 50.58 -20.08
C HIS A 484 0.15 50.58 -19.03
N LEU A 485 1.47 50.62 -19.28
CA LEU A 485 2.35 51.44 -20.14
C LEU A 485 3.66 50.65 -20.39
N GLU A 486 4.15 50.53 -21.63
CA GLU A 486 5.19 51.36 -22.33
C GLU A 486 6.66 51.02 -22.01
N ALA A 487 7.47 51.22 -23.05
CA ALA A 487 8.76 50.62 -23.34
C ALA A 487 9.99 51.49 -23.00
N SER A 488 11.16 50.88 -23.19
CA SER A 488 12.50 51.44 -23.42
C SER A 488 13.43 51.62 -22.21
N ARG A 489 14.35 50.67 -22.00
CA ARG A 489 15.78 50.77 -22.36
C ARG A 489 16.47 49.43 -22.20
#